data_AF-A0A5B7IWX4-F1
#
_entry.id   AF-A0A5B7IWX4-F1
#
_cell.length_a   1.000
_cell.length_b   1.000
_cell.length_c   1.000
_cell.angle_alpha   90.00
_cell.angle_beta   90.00
_cell.angle_gamma   90.00
#
_symmetry.space_group_name_H-M   'P 1'
#
loop_
_entity.id
_entity.type
_entity.pdbx_description
1 polymer ?
#
loop_
_entity_poly.entity_id
_entity_poly.type
_entity_poly.pdbx_seq_one_letter_code
_entity_poly.pdbx_strand_id
1 'polypeptide(L)'
;MVLTTEECVWLVGHVFREGGRYTDVVQQRFAEKFPDKPVPHPNTVRNLVDKFRETGSVDNAKRCGRPAKLSEEKLLDISDSMLQSPSKSL
;
A
#
# COMPACT_ATOMS: atom_id res chain seq x y z
N MET A 1 -9.55 -2.63 -8.39
CA MET A 1 -10.25 -2.86 -7.11
C MET A 1 -9.30 -2.54 -5.97
N VAL A 2 -9.82 -2.18 -4.79
CA VAL A 2 -9.01 -2.06 -3.57
C VAL A 2 -9.33 -3.25 -2.69
N LEU A 3 -8.30 -4.04 -2.37
CA LEU A 3 -8.42 -5.18 -1.46
C LEU A 3 -8.22 -4.71 -0.02
N THR A 4 -9.02 -5.26 0.90
CA THR A 4 -8.82 -5.09 2.33
C THR A 4 -7.62 -5.91 2.79
N THR A 5 -7.07 -5.60 3.97
CA THR A 5 -5.98 -6.38 4.55
C THR A 5 -6.39 -7.85 4.74
N GLU A 6 -7.62 -8.10 5.18
CA GLU A 6 -8.14 -9.46 5.36
C GLU A 6 -8.16 -10.24 4.04
N GLU A 7 -8.67 -9.62 2.98
CA GLU A 7 -8.71 -10.22 1.64
C GLU A 7 -7.29 -10.53 1.13
N CYS A 8 -6.35 -9.61 1.35
CA CYS A 8 -4.96 -9.79 0.97
C CYS A 8 -4.29 -10.95 1.73
N VAL A 9 -4.44 -11.01 3.06
CA VAL A 9 -3.91 -12.12 3.88
C VAL A 9 -4.47 -13.44 3.40
N TRP A 10 -5.78 -13.49 3.16
CA TRP A 10 -6.44 -14.71 2.74
C TRP A 10 -5.95 -15.19 1.37
N LEU A 11 -5.85 -14.27 0.40
CA LEU A 11 -5.36 -14.56 -0.96
C LEU A 11 -3.93 -15.08 -0.93
N VAL A 12 -3.03 -14.36 -0.26
CA VAL A 12 -1.62 -14.76 -0.17
C VAL A 12 -1.51 -16.15 0.44
N GLY A 13 -2.18 -16.41 1.57
CA GLY A 13 -2.17 -17.73 2.21
C GLY A 13 -2.69 -18.86 1.31
N HIS A 14 -3.79 -18.62 0.57
CA HIS A 14 -4.35 -19.64 -0.33
C HIS A 14 -3.51 -19.85 -1.58
N VAL A 15 -2.93 -18.80 -2.15
CA VAL A 15 -2.01 -18.92 -3.29
C VAL A 15 -0.80 -19.76 -2.89
N PHE A 16 -0.19 -19.52 -1.72
CA PHE A 16 0.93 -20.35 -1.25
C PHE A 16 0.54 -21.80 -0.99
N ARG A 17 -0.66 -22.04 -0.42
CA ARG A 17 -1.17 -23.41 -0.19
C ARG A 17 -1.39 -24.18 -1.48
N GLU A 18 -1.85 -23.51 -2.54
CA GLU A 18 -2.13 -24.10 -3.86
C GLU A 18 -0.89 -24.08 -4.79
N GLY A 19 0.33 -24.15 -4.22
CA GLY A 19 1.57 -24.25 -4.99
C GLY A 19 2.10 -22.93 -5.55
N GLY A 20 1.69 -21.80 -4.98
CA GLY A 20 2.14 -20.46 -5.35
C GLY A 20 1.47 -19.89 -6.60
N ARG A 21 0.34 -20.45 -7.03
CA ARG A 21 -0.39 -20.01 -8.24
C ARG A 21 -1.81 -19.54 -7.90
N TYR A 22 -2.26 -18.52 -8.61
CA TYR A 22 -3.65 -18.07 -8.55
C TYR A 22 -4.48 -18.84 -9.57
N THR A 23 -5.15 -19.91 -9.12
CA THR A 23 -5.92 -20.86 -9.94
C THR A 23 -7.42 -20.60 -9.86
N ASP A 24 -8.20 -21.27 -10.71
CA ASP A 24 -9.68 -21.21 -10.66
C ASP A 24 -10.23 -21.72 -9.32
N VAL A 25 -9.55 -22.67 -8.68
CA VAL A 25 -9.89 -23.15 -7.33
C VAL A 25 -9.74 -22.03 -6.29
N VAL A 26 -8.67 -21.23 -6.38
CA VAL A 26 -8.48 -20.08 -5.48
C VAL A 26 -9.54 -19.00 -5.75
N GLN A 27 -9.88 -18.76 -7.01
CA GLN A 27 -10.93 -17.82 -7.41
C GLN A 27 -12.30 -18.25 -6.86
N GLN A 28 -12.67 -19.52 -7.01
CA GLN A 28 -13.92 -20.06 -6.50
C GLN A 28 -13.99 -19.93 -4.97
N ARG A 29 -12.94 -20.35 -4.26
CA ARG A 29 -12.89 -20.21 -2.79
C ARG A 29 -12.92 -18.76 -2.33
N PHE A 30 -12.36 -17.84 -3.14
CA PHE A 30 -12.46 -16.40 -2.85
C PHE A 30 -13.89 -15.91 -2.97
N ALA A 31 -14.59 -16.28 -4.05
CA ALA A 31 -15.99 -15.92 -4.28
C ALA A 31 -16.92 -16.50 -3.20
N GLU A 32 -16.65 -17.72 -2.73
CA GLU A 32 -17.38 -18.35 -1.62
C GLU A 32 -17.16 -17.62 -0.30
N LYS A 33 -15.92 -17.20 -0.01
CA LYS A 33 -15.60 -16.51 1.25
C LYS A 33 -16.05 -15.04 1.27
N PHE A 34 -15.96 -14.36 0.13
CA PHE A 34 -16.26 -12.94 0.00
C PHE A 34 -17.32 -12.72 -1.10
N PRO A 35 -18.58 -13.14 -0.88
CA PRO A 35 -19.61 -13.13 -1.93
C PRO A 35 -19.98 -11.72 -2.41
N ASP A 36 -19.83 -10.71 -1.56
CA ASP A 36 -20.12 -9.31 -1.89
C ASP A 36 -18.96 -8.63 -2.65
N LYS A 37 -17.85 -9.33 -2.87
CA LYS A 37 -16.65 -8.79 -3.51
C LYS A 37 -16.43 -9.42 -4.89
N PRO A 38 -16.06 -8.61 -5.89
CA PRO A 38 -15.70 -9.15 -7.19
C PRO A 38 -14.39 -9.95 -7.07
N VAL A 39 -14.29 -11.03 -7.85
CA VAL A 39 -13.09 -11.86 -7.89
C VAL A 39 -11.90 -11.02 -8.39
N PRO A 40 -10.75 -11.04 -7.70
CA PRO A 40 -9.59 -10.27 -8.10
C PRO A 40 -9.00 -10.70 -9.44
N HIS A 41 -8.58 -9.72 -10.23
CA HIS A 41 -7.85 -9.99 -11.47
C HIS A 41 -6.49 -10.65 -11.17
N PRO A 42 -6.03 -11.62 -11.98
CA PRO A 42 -4.76 -12.34 -11.75
C PRO A 42 -3.54 -11.43 -11.54
N ASN A 43 -3.41 -10.35 -12.33
CA ASN A 43 -2.31 -9.38 -12.15
C ASN A 43 -2.32 -8.71 -10.77
N THR A 44 -3.50 -8.42 -10.20
CA THR A 44 -3.62 -7.83 -8.86
C THR A 44 -3.05 -8.79 -7.81
N VAL A 45 -3.41 -10.07 -7.92
CA VAL A 45 -2.93 -11.11 -6.99
C VAL A 45 -1.44 -11.36 -7.17
N ARG A 46 -0.95 -11.40 -8.41
CA ARG A 46 0.49 -11.53 -8.70
C ARG A 46 1.28 -10.41 -8.04
N ASN A 47 0.90 -9.15 -8.27
CA ASN A 47 1.58 -8.00 -7.68
C ASN A 47 1.55 -8.03 -6.14
N LEU A 48 0.44 -8.49 -5.54
CA LEU A 48 0.32 -8.67 -4.10
C LEU A 48 1.29 -9.74 -3.58
N VAL A 49 1.37 -10.89 -4.26
CA VAL A 49 2.27 -11.99 -3.87
C VAL A 49 3.73 -11.60 -4.05
N ASP A 50 4.08 -10.93 -5.15
CA ASP A 50 5.44 -10.46 -5.40
C ASP A 50 5.87 -9.45 -4.33
N LYS A 51 5.02 -8.47 -4.03
CA LYS A 51 5.24 -7.55 -2.91
C LYS A 51 5.42 -8.27 -1.58
N PHE A 52 4.60 -9.28 -1.29
CA PHE A 52 4.72 -10.05 -0.05
C PHE A 52 6.04 -10.83 0.00
N ARG A 53 6.51 -11.39 -1.13
CA ARG A 53 7.82 -12.05 -1.21
C ARG A 53 8.96 -11.08 -0.95
N GLU A 54 8.86 -9.85 -1.45
CA GLU A 54 9.88 -8.82 -1.28
C GLU A 54 9.91 -8.22 0.13
N THR A 55 8.73 -7.95 0.71
CA THR A 55 8.60 -7.13 1.93
C THR A 55 8.13 -7.90 3.15
N GLY A 56 7.57 -9.10 2.98
CA GLY A 56 6.91 -9.86 4.04
C GLY A 56 5.58 -9.24 4.52
N SER A 57 5.09 -8.16 3.90
CA SER A 57 3.88 -7.46 4.32
C SER A 57 2.83 -7.40 3.21
N VAL A 58 1.57 -7.58 3.61
CA VAL A 58 0.40 -7.36 2.76
C VAL A 58 -0.22 -5.97 2.94
N ASP A 59 0.29 -5.18 3.89
CA ASP A 59 -0.29 -3.89 4.25
C ASP A 59 -0.16 -2.91 3.09
N ASN A 60 -1.26 -2.24 2.75
CA ASN A 60 -1.20 -1.17 1.78
C ASN A 60 -0.23 -0.10 2.26
N ALA A 61 0.65 0.36 1.36
CA ALA A 61 1.52 1.48 1.67
C ALA A 61 0.65 2.66 2.12
N LYS A 62 1.02 3.29 3.23
CA LYS A 62 0.38 4.55 3.62
C LYS A 62 0.47 5.48 2.42
N ARG A 63 -0.64 6.13 2.06
CA ARG A 63 -0.63 7.13 0.99
C ARG A 63 0.19 8.32 1.49
N CYS A 64 1.49 8.27 1.27
CA CYS A 64 2.37 9.41 1.47
C CYS A 64 2.09 10.35 0.29
N GLY A 65 1.37 11.45 0.54
CA GLY A 65 1.34 12.53 -0.42
C GLY A 65 2.75 13.08 -0.67
N ARG A 66 2.87 14.08 -1.56
CA ARG A 66 4.12 14.82 -1.67
C ARG A 66 4.54 15.29 -0.28
N PRO A 67 5.77 15.00 0.19
CA PRO A 67 6.22 15.46 1.49
C PRO A 67 6.01 16.97 1.60
N ALA A 68 5.38 17.41 2.69
CA ALA A 68 5.25 18.83 2.96
C ALA A 68 6.67 19.41 3.02
N LYS A 69 6.95 20.41 2.19
CA LYS A 69 8.27 21.07 2.16
C LYS A 69 8.58 21.85 3.44
N LEU A 70 7.64 21.94 4.38
CA LEU A 70 7.75 22.58 5.68
C LEU A 70 7.98 21.50 6.76
N SER A 71 9.24 21.17 7.02
CA SER A 71 9.64 20.53 8.27
C SER A 71 9.81 21.60 9.36
N GLU A 72 9.79 21.20 10.64
CA GLU A 72 10.11 22.10 11.76
C GLU A 72 11.49 22.75 11.60
N GLU A 73 12.48 21.98 11.13
CA GLU A 73 13.81 22.50 10.80
C GLU A 73 13.76 23.63 9.76
N LYS A 74 12.90 23.50 8.73
CA LYS A 74 12.73 24.54 7.72
C LYS A 74 11.94 25.73 8.23
N LEU A 75 11.02 25.54 9.18
CA LEU A 75 10.33 26.63 9.84
C LEU A 75 11.29 27.46 10.70
N LEU A 76 12.21 26.78 11.41
CA LEU A 76 13.26 27.41 12.19
C LEU A 76 14.22 28.21 11.29
N ASP A 77 14.71 27.60 10.20
CA ASP A 77 15.57 28.26 9.21
C ASP A 77 14.89 29.49 8.57
N ILE A 78 13.61 29.39 8.24
CA ILE A 78 12.82 30.53 7.76
C ILE A 78 12.74 31.61 8.85
N SER A 79 12.44 31.25 10.10
CA SER A 79 12.34 32.23 11.19
C SER A 79 13.66 32.94 11.47
N ASP A 80 14.77 32.21 11.49
CA ASP A 80 16.11 32.77 11.70
C ASP A 80 16.49 33.70 10.55
N SER A 81 16.20 33.30 9.31
CA SER A 81 16.42 34.13 8.14
C SER A 81 15.55 35.40 8.15
N MET A 82 14.31 35.33 8.65
CA MET A 82 13.41 36.48 8.76
C MET A 82 13.86 37.44 9.88
N LEU A 83 14.39 36.91 10.99
CA LEU A 83 14.98 37.72 12.07
C LEU A 83 16.26 38.44 11.60
N GLN A 84 17.09 37.78 10.81
CA GLN A 84 18.32 38.37 10.27
C GLN A 84 18.07 39.38 9.15
N SER A 85 16.99 39.24 8.38
CA SER A 85 16.66 40.15 7.28
C SER A 85 15.15 40.24 7.07
N PRO A 86 14.47 41.17 7.76
CA PRO A 86 13.01 41.29 7.73
C PRO A 86 12.42 41.65 6.36
N SER A 87 13.24 42.16 5.43
CA SER A 87 12.84 42.50 4.06
C SER A 87 12.94 41.34 3.08
N LYS A 88 13.39 40.16 3.53
CA LYS A 88 13.55 38.98 2.69
C LYS A 88 12.17 38.38 2.41
N SER A 89 11.79 38.29 1.14
CA SER A 89 10.52 37.70 0.72
C SER A 89 10.61 36.17 0.67
N LEU A 90 9.53 35.50 1.07
CA LEU A 90 9.35 34.04 0.96
C LEU A 90 9.23 33.56 -0.49
#